data_AF-A0A523I8A4-F1
#
_entry.id   AF-A0A523I8A4-F1
#
_cell.length_a   1.000
_cell.length_b   1.000
_cell.length_c   1.000
_cell.angle_alpha   90.00
_cell.angle_beta   90.00
_cell.angle_gamma   90.00
#
_symmetry.space_group_name_H-M   'P 1'
#
loop_
_entity.id
_entity.type
_entity.pdbx_description
1 polymer ?
#
loop_
_entity_poly.entity_id
_entity_poly.type
_entity_poly.pdbx_seq_one_letter_code
_entity_poly.pdbx_strand_id
1 'polypeptide(L)'
;MKFYRKMMKYRVLYIFLTSVALISEGWSQSGFDQKIADLIQQVSQDSLSKHIESLTFAGGHETRVSFTEGNRWSAEYIKAMFDSFSGLTSVEFDTFFVPAIAPFNSEPLVNIIATLEGCENPNQIYVIGGHMDATANLDLTLNWNSDWPTAKAPGADDNASGIAAILETARILSDPLNEFAPATTLNFIAFGAEEQHPAYFDNNHMGSKHYVLNAYAGGIDIVGAYIVDMVGHNSTGNNYYNIVSNGKSEHLGQRLIDANSAYQIGLTSNSPPFSEPTYSDHFEFWQYRYNAVLLIENAPPWQNNSPWYIANPFYHRQSDTYATLNMSQVHKIAQLVLATVASLPSPVTSIKSPEKLPLDFTLFQNYPNPFNAGTRINYQLQSPGKVDLAVYNLQGQKIVRLVDDIQSSGEHAAVWDGKNKQGRRLPSGVYLYRLRAGGRQVVYKMILSN
;
A
#
# COMPACT_ATOMS: atom_id res chain seq x y z
N MET A 1 63.37 -81.23 4.17
CA MET A 1 62.69 -80.74 5.39
C MET A 1 62.54 -79.23 5.27
N LYS A 2 61.32 -78.67 5.14
CA LYS A 2 60.52 -78.09 6.26
C LYS A 2 61.28 -76.91 6.92
N PHE A 3 60.90 -75.62 6.97
CA PHE A 3 59.64 -74.85 7.09
C PHE A 3 59.97 -73.33 6.82
N TYR A 4 59.24 -72.59 5.97
CA TYR A 4 58.23 -71.52 6.24
C TYR A 4 58.58 -70.29 7.13
N ARG A 5 58.58 -69.08 6.53
CA ARG A 5 57.81 -67.85 6.93
C ARG A 5 58.05 -66.71 5.91
N LYS A 6 57.10 -66.40 5.01
CA LYS A 6 55.97 -65.46 5.12
C LYS A 6 56.35 -64.00 4.77
N MET A 7 56.35 -63.68 3.48
CA MET A 7 56.28 -62.30 2.96
C MET A 7 54.81 -61.93 2.70
N MET A 8 54.40 -60.79 3.26
CA MET A 8 53.11 -60.13 3.06
C MET A 8 52.95 -59.69 1.60
N LYS A 9 51.89 -60.14 0.93
CA LYS A 9 51.43 -59.58 -0.35
C LYS A 9 50.27 -58.62 -0.04
N TYR A 10 50.46 -57.32 -0.28
CA TYR A 10 49.35 -56.39 -0.38
C TYR A 10 48.68 -56.57 -1.75
N ARG A 11 47.42 -57.00 -1.76
CA ARG A 11 46.53 -56.91 -2.92
C ARG A 11 45.81 -55.57 -2.80
N VAL A 12 46.13 -54.63 -3.68
CA VAL A 12 45.32 -53.43 -3.91
C VAL A 12 44.07 -53.88 -4.68
N LEU A 13 42.92 -53.84 -4.01
CA LEU A 13 41.61 -54.07 -4.61
C LEU A 13 41.14 -52.74 -5.21
N TYR A 14 41.13 -52.63 -6.54
CA TYR A 14 40.45 -51.52 -7.21
C TYR A 14 38.94 -51.76 -7.11
N ILE A 15 38.29 -51.06 -6.19
CA ILE A 15 36.82 -50.93 -6.17
C ILE A 15 36.48 -49.81 -7.16
N PHE A 16 35.92 -50.18 -8.31
CA PHE A 16 35.23 -49.25 -9.19
C PHE A 16 33.96 -48.77 -8.48
N LEU A 17 34.05 -47.65 -7.76
CA LEU A 17 32.88 -46.86 -7.40
C LEU A 17 32.49 -46.04 -8.62
N THR A 18 31.55 -46.54 -9.41
CA THR A 18 30.78 -45.71 -10.33
C THR A 18 29.96 -44.75 -9.50
N SER A 19 30.48 -43.53 -9.28
CA SER A 19 29.66 -42.41 -8.83
C SER A 19 28.68 -42.09 -9.94
N VAL A 20 27.44 -42.56 -9.77
CA VAL A 20 26.29 -42.01 -10.47
C VAL A 20 26.27 -40.53 -10.11
N ALA A 21 26.61 -39.68 -11.07
CA ALA A 21 26.30 -38.26 -11.00
C ALA A 21 24.77 -38.16 -10.96
N LEU A 22 24.21 -38.13 -9.76
CA LEU A 22 22.94 -37.47 -9.56
C LEU A 22 23.20 -36.02 -9.93
N ILE A 23 22.81 -35.64 -11.14
CA ILE A 23 22.50 -34.26 -11.45
C ILE A 23 21.33 -33.95 -10.53
N SER A 24 21.63 -33.52 -9.30
CA SER A 24 20.73 -32.61 -8.63
C SER A 24 20.68 -31.42 -9.58
N GLU A 25 19.55 -31.22 -10.24
CA GLU A 25 19.19 -29.89 -10.68
C GLU A 25 19.37 -29.00 -9.46
N GLY A 26 20.48 -28.27 -9.46
CA GLY A 26 20.77 -27.32 -8.42
C GLY A 26 19.64 -26.32 -8.48
N TRP A 27 18.79 -26.31 -7.45
CA TRP A 27 18.08 -25.10 -7.08
C TRP A 27 19.19 -24.07 -6.86
N SER A 28 19.39 -23.19 -7.86
CA SER A 28 20.40 -22.16 -7.75
C SER A 28 20.03 -21.30 -6.54
N GLN A 29 21.03 -20.92 -5.75
CA GLN A 29 20.92 -19.76 -4.87
C GLN A 29 20.44 -18.58 -5.74
N SER A 30 19.14 -18.29 -5.74
CA SER A 30 18.52 -17.29 -6.62
C SER A 30 17.89 -16.23 -5.74
N GLY A 31 18.51 -15.05 -5.67
CA GLY A 31 17.96 -13.92 -4.93
C GLY A 31 18.95 -12.80 -4.62
N PHE A 32 20.26 -13.09 -4.51
CA PHE A 32 21.28 -12.06 -4.27
C PHE A 32 21.94 -11.61 -5.57
N ASP A 33 21.93 -10.30 -5.80
CA ASP A 33 22.66 -9.62 -6.89
C ASP A 33 23.60 -8.57 -6.28
N GLN A 34 24.90 -8.67 -6.57
CA GLN A 34 25.90 -7.75 -6.05
C GLN A 34 25.66 -6.30 -6.47
N LYS A 35 25.19 -6.05 -7.70
CA LYS A 35 24.89 -4.70 -8.17
C LYS A 35 23.78 -4.07 -7.34
N ILE A 36 22.73 -4.84 -7.03
CA ILE A 36 21.65 -4.37 -6.15
C ILE A 36 22.18 -4.14 -4.73
N ALA A 37 23.06 -5.02 -4.22
CA ALA A 37 23.70 -4.81 -2.92
C ALA A 37 24.49 -3.49 -2.87
N ASP A 38 25.19 -3.13 -3.95
CA ASP A 38 25.93 -1.88 -4.07
C ASP A 38 24.98 -0.66 -4.12
N LEU A 39 23.83 -0.76 -4.81
CA LEU A 39 22.79 0.28 -4.78
C LEU A 39 22.22 0.49 -3.37
N ILE A 40 21.99 -0.58 -2.63
CA ILE A 40 21.48 -0.53 -1.24
C ILE A 40 22.43 0.24 -0.32
N GLN A 41 23.74 0.16 -0.54
CA GLN A 41 24.72 0.94 0.24
C GLN A 41 24.66 2.45 -0.03
N GLN A 42 24.02 2.88 -1.12
CA GLN A 42 23.87 4.30 -1.46
C GLN A 42 22.70 4.98 -0.75
N VAL A 43 21.82 4.22 -0.09
CA VAL A 43 20.70 4.79 0.69
C VAL A 43 21.29 5.61 1.83
N SER A 44 21.07 6.92 1.79
CA SER A 44 21.63 7.88 2.71
C SER A 44 20.63 8.27 3.80
N GLN A 45 20.98 7.99 5.05
CA GLN A 45 20.17 8.46 6.19
C GLN A 45 20.07 9.99 6.24
N ASP A 46 21.12 10.71 5.84
CA ASP A 46 21.11 12.18 5.80
C ASP A 46 20.17 12.71 4.71
N SER A 47 20.09 12.03 3.56
CA SER A 47 19.15 12.35 2.48
C SER A 47 17.71 12.17 2.96
N LEU A 48 17.42 11.03 3.59
CA LEU A 48 16.12 10.72 4.19
C LEU A 48 15.73 11.77 5.24
N SER A 49 16.61 12.08 6.19
CA SER A 49 16.38 13.13 7.19
C SER A 49 16.05 14.47 6.55
N LYS A 50 16.83 14.90 5.56
CA LYS A 50 16.61 16.18 4.87
C LYS A 50 15.24 16.25 4.18
N HIS A 51 14.80 15.17 3.54
CA HIS A 51 13.49 15.12 2.91
C HIS A 51 12.36 15.23 3.93
N ILE A 52 12.45 14.49 5.04
CA ILE A 52 11.46 14.51 6.11
C ILE A 52 11.41 15.89 6.78
N GLU A 53 12.55 16.47 7.13
CA GLU A 53 12.63 17.83 7.71
C GLU A 53 12.06 18.89 6.75
N SER A 54 12.33 18.77 5.45
CA SER A 54 11.79 19.71 4.45
C SER A 54 10.27 19.60 4.34
N LEU A 55 9.73 18.38 4.28
CA LEU A 55 8.30 18.13 4.19
C LEU A 55 7.55 18.49 5.47
N THR A 56 8.14 18.27 6.65
CA THR A 56 7.55 18.68 7.94
C THR A 56 7.56 20.20 8.11
N PHE A 57 8.61 20.88 7.65
CA PHE A 57 8.69 22.34 7.64
C PHE A 57 7.74 22.97 6.61
N ALA A 58 7.51 22.30 5.48
CA ALA A 58 6.58 22.70 4.42
C ALA A 58 6.73 24.18 4.03
N GLY A 59 7.97 24.63 3.75
CA GLY A 59 8.24 26.03 3.38
C GLY A 59 7.99 27.06 4.49
N GLY A 60 7.86 26.63 5.75
CA GLY A 60 7.54 27.49 6.90
C GLY A 60 6.06 27.46 7.29
N HIS A 61 5.25 26.69 6.60
CA HIS A 61 3.83 26.52 6.91
C HIS A 61 3.57 25.44 7.98
N GLU A 62 4.52 24.51 8.19
CA GLU A 62 4.43 23.42 9.18
C GLU A 62 3.15 22.55 9.05
N THR A 63 2.60 22.48 7.84
CA THR A 63 1.38 21.73 7.54
C THR A 63 1.38 21.29 6.08
N ARG A 64 0.92 20.07 5.82
CA ARG A 64 0.68 19.57 4.46
C ARG A 64 -0.77 19.17 4.24
N VAL A 65 -1.70 19.71 5.03
CA VAL A 65 -3.14 19.49 4.85
C VAL A 65 -3.55 19.96 3.46
N SER A 66 -4.34 19.14 2.76
CA SER A 66 -4.88 19.48 1.44
C SER A 66 -5.45 20.91 1.39
N PHE A 67 -5.23 21.63 0.28
CA PHE A 67 -5.56 23.06 0.07
C PHE A 67 -4.77 24.11 0.86
N THR A 68 -3.87 23.72 1.77
CA THR A 68 -2.99 24.69 2.43
C THR A 68 -1.79 25.07 1.56
N GLU A 69 -1.20 26.25 1.80
CA GLU A 69 0.01 26.67 1.10
C GLU A 69 1.21 25.74 1.36
N GLY A 70 1.28 25.15 2.55
CA GLY A 70 2.31 24.14 2.85
C GLY A 70 2.16 22.88 2.02
N ASN A 71 0.93 22.42 1.76
CA ASN A 71 0.68 21.31 0.84
C ASN A 71 1.12 21.64 -0.61
N ARG A 72 0.78 22.84 -1.11
CA ARG A 72 1.23 23.29 -2.44
C ARG A 72 2.76 23.36 -2.52
N TRP A 73 3.39 23.92 -1.48
CA TRP A 73 4.85 23.96 -1.38
C TRP A 73 5.46 22.56 -1.41
N SER A 74 4.87 21.60 -0.67
CA SER A 74 5.35 20.22 -0.64
C SER A 74 5.21 19.52 -1.98
N ALA A 75 4.13 19.75 -2.73
CA ALA A 75 3.97 19.23 -4.08
C ALA A 75 5.07 19.75 -5.02
N GLU A 76 5.36 21.05 -4.99
CA GLU A 76 6.45 21.67 -5.76
C GLU A 76 7.82 21.17 -5.32
N TYR A 77 8.05 20.99 -4.02
CA TYR A 77 9.29 20.43 -3.49
C TYR A 77 9.54 19.01 -3.99
N ILE A 78 8.54 18.13 -3.89
CA ILE A 78 8.65 16.74 -4.34
C ILE A 78 8.89 16.70 -5.85
N LYS A 79 8.16 17.50 -6.62
CA LYS A 79 8.37 17.60 -8.07
C LYS A 79 9.78 18.08 -8.41
N ALA A 80 10.26 19.14 -7.74
CA ALA A 80 11.60 19.66 -7.96
C ALA A 80 12.69 18.65 -7.62
N MET A 81 12.48 17.81 -6.60
CA MET A 81 13.38 16.70 -6.29
C MET A 81 13.41 15.67 -7.43
N PHE A 82 12.25 15.22 -7.90
CA PHE A 82 12.21 14.30 -9.05
C PHE A 82 12.81 14.94 -10.32
N ASP A 83 12.48 16.19 -10.65
CA ASP A 83 13.05 16.90 -11.81
C ASP A 83 14.59 16.97 -11.75
N SER A 84 15.18 16.93 -10.55
CA SER A 84 16.64 16.94 -10.36
C SER A 84 17.31 15.60 -10.68
N PHE A 85 16.56 14.51 -10.80
CA PHE A 85 17.09 13.17 -11.06
C PHE A 85 17.10 12.90 -12.57
N SER A 86 18.28 13.05 -13.18
CA SER A 86 18.44 13.12 -14.64
C SER A 86 18.09 11.85 -15.43
N GLY A 87 18.03 10.68 -14.79
CA GLY A 87 17.59 9.44 -15.46
C GLY A 87 16.08 9.23 -15.45
N LEU A 88 15.29 10.06 -14.76
CA LEU A 88 13.84 10.02 -14.89
C LEU A 88 13.42 10.53 -16.26
N THR A 89 12.56 9.76 -16.93
CA THR A 89 12.07 10.02 -18.29
C THR A 89 10.96 11.07 -18.34
N SER A 90 10.16 11.17 -17.28
CA SER A 90 9.15 12.22 -17.12
C SER A 90 8.86 12.49 -15.65
N VAL A 91 8.46 13.73 -15.36
CA VAL A 91 7.96 14.14 -14.04
C VAL A 91 6.79 15.11 -14.26
N GLU A 92 5.61 14.76 -13.77
CA GLU A 92 4.38 15.52 -14.04
C GLU A 92 3.51 15.69 -12.81
N PHE A 93 2.74 16.78 -12.82
CA PHE A 93 1.59 16.93 -11.94
C PHE A 93 0.37 16.28 -12.60
N ASP A 94 -0.15 15.22 -11.99
CA ASP A 94 -1.43 14.64 -12.36
C ASP A 94 -2.53 15.34 -11.55
N THR A 95 -3.17 16.31 -12.22
CA THR A 95 -4.08 17.28 -11.60
C THR A 95 -5.53 16.79 -11.63
N PHE A 96 -6.25 16.93 -10.51
CA PHE A 96 -7.65 16.52 -10.39
C PHE A 96 -8.46 17.44 -9.49
N PHE A 97 -9.78 17.30 -9.54
CA PHE A 97 -10.73 18.06 -8.73
C PHE A 97 -11.64 17.12 -7.95
N VAL A 98 -11.98 17.49 -6.73
CA VAL A 98 -12.91 16.75 -5.87
C VAL A 98 -14.16 17.57 -5.58
N PRO A 99 -15.34 16.94 -5.40
CA PRO A 99 -16.53 17.62 -4.90
C PRO A 99 -16.28 18.17 -3.48
N ALA A 100 -16.15 19.49 -3.37
CA ALA A 100 -15.82 20.18 -2.12
C ALA A 100 -16.76 21.36 -1.83
N ILE A 101 -16.64 21.94 -0.63
CA ILE A 101 -17.26 23.22 -0.28
C ILE A 101 -16.52 24.38 -0.96
N ALA A 102 -17.22 25.48 -1.23
CA ALA A 102 -16.57 26.69 -1.77
C ALA A 102 -15.61 27.30 -0.72
N PRO A 103 -14.43 27.84 -1.13
CA PRO A 103 -13.94 27.98 -2.52
C PRO A 103 -13.19 26.74 -3.07
N PHE A 104 -12.93 25.73 -2.24
CA PHE A 104 -12.12 24.55 -2.56
C PHE A 104 -12.67 23.69 -3.69
N ASN A 105 -13.96 23.79 -3.99
CA ASN A 105 -14.59 23.16 -5.15
C ASN A 105 -14.02 23.59 -6.51
N SER A 106 -13.25 24.68 -6.54
CA SER A 106 -12.57 25.19 -7.74
C SER A 106 -11.04 25.09 -7.66
N GLU A 107 -10.50 24.55 -6.56
CA GLU A 107 -9.07 24.41 -6.37
C GLU A 107 -8.62 23.01 -6.78
N PRO A 108 -7.56 22.89 -7.61
CA PRO A 108 -7.03 21.60 -8.00
C PRO A 108 -6.26 20.94 -6.84
N LEU A 109 -6.35 19.61 -6.80
CA LEU A 109 -5.43 18.73 -6.08
C LEU A 109 -4.50 18.06 -7.10
N VAL A 110 -3.37 17.53 -6.63
CA VAL A 110 -2.36 16.93 -7.52
C VAL A 110 -1.80 15.65 -6.93
N ASN A 111 -1.52 14.69 -7.80
CA ASN A 111 -0.46 13.70 -7.58
C ASN A 111 0.82 14.20 -8.25
N ILE A 112 1.98 13.72 -7.79
CA ILE A 112 3.27 13.91 -8.47
C ILE A 112 3.74 12.56 -8.97
N ILE A 113 3.92 12.41 -10.27
CA ILE A 113 4.31 11.16 -10.91
C ILE A 113 5.66 11.34 -11.59
N ALA A 114 6.62 10.51 -11.20
CA ALA A 114 7.94 10.41 -11.80
C ALA A 114 8.13 9.03 -12.44
N THR A 115 8.56 9.00 -13.71
CA THR A 115 8.64 7.77 -14.50
C THR A 115 10.09 7.44 -14.81
N LEU A 116 10.52 6.22 -14.49
CA LEU A 116 11.72 5.60 -15.03
C LEU A 116 11.29 4.50 -16.02
N GLU A 117 11.45 4.76 -17.32
CA GLU A 117 10.98 3.86 -18.38
C GLU A 117 11.71 2.51 -18.36
N GLY A 118 10.95 1.42 -18.53
CA GLY A 118 11.49 0.06 -18.60
C GLY A 118 12.12 -0.25 -19.95
N CYS A 119 13.24 -0.98 -19.97
CA CYS A 119 13.97 -1.30 -21.20
C CYS A 119 13.42 -2.52 -21.96
N GLU A 120 12.63 -3.38 -21.32
CA GLU A 120 12.08 -4.60 -21.94
C GLU A 120 10.56 -4.53 -22.15
N ASN A 121 9.83 -4.06 -21.14
CA ASN A 121 8.36 -4.03 -21.10
C ASN A 121 7.87 -2.62 -20.68
N PRO A 122 8.11 -1.57 -21.50
CA PRO A 122 7.82 -0.19 -21.12
C PRO A 122 6.32 0.11 -20.89
N ASN A 123 5.42 -0.71 -21.44
CA ASN A 123 3.96 -0.57 -21.27
C ASN A 123 3.41 -1.20 -19.99
N GLN A 124 4.25 -1.93 -19.27
CA GLN A 124 3.90 -2.53 -17.98
C GLN A 124 4.49 -1.66 -16.88
N ILE A 125 3.75 -1.49 -15.79
CA ILE A 125 4.09 -0.52 -14.75
C ILE A 125 4.12 -1.19 -13.38
N TYR A 126 5.20 -0.96 -12.64
CA TYR A 126 5.18 -1.06 -11.19
C TYR A 126 5.03 0.33 -10.59
N VAL A 127 4.15 0.46 -9.60
CA VAL A 127 3.96 1.70 -8.85
C VAL A 127 4.69 1.60 -7.52
N ILE A 128 5.46 2.63 -7.19
CA ILE A 128 6.10 2.82 -5.90
C ILE A 128 5.51 4.12 -5.36
N GLY A 129 4.64 4.05 -4.36
CA GLY A 129 3.79 5.18 -3.98
C GLY A 129 3.64 5.41 -2.49
N GLY A 130 3.19 6.60 -2.12
CA GLY A 130 2.85 7.02 -0.77
C GLY A 130 2.21 8.40 -0.83
N HIS A 131 1.46 8.80 0.17
CA HIS A 131 0.78 10.09 0.15
C HIS A 131 1.65 11.24 0.64
N MET A 132 1.42 12.44 0.10
CA MET A 132 2.18 13.64 0.44
C MET A 132 1.49 14.52 1.48
N ASP A 133 0.17 14.44 1.59
CA ASP A 133 -0.58 15.26 2.53
C ASP A 133 -0.44 14.72 3.96
N ALA A 134 -0.96 15.48 4.92
CA ALA A 134 -0.94 15.15 6.33
C ALA A 134 -2.18 15.69 7.01
N THR A 135 -2.52 15.13 8.17
CA THR A 135 -3.62 15.62 9.00
C THR A 135 -3.22 15.78 10.47
N ALA A 136 -4.01 16.58 11.20
CA ALA A 136 -3.92 16.70 12.65
C ALA A 136 -5.29 16.48 13.32
N ASN A 137 -6.18 15.73 12.66
CA ASN A 137 -7.57 15.58 13.08
C ASN A 137 -7.78 14.86 14.43
N LEU A 138 -6.76 14.17 14.95
CA LEU A 138 -6.78 13.52 16.26
C LEU A 138 -6.14 14.37 17.38
N ASP A 139 -5.71 15.60 17.07
CA ASP A 139 -5.19 16.52 18.06
C ASP A 139 -6.32 17.10 18.92
N LEU A 140 -6.26 16.84 20.23
CA LEU A 140 -7.29 17.25 21.19
C LEU A 140 -7.36 18.76 21.41
N THR A 141 -6.36 19.50 20.92
CA THR A 141 -6.30 20.96 21.04
C THR A 141 -6.97 21.69 19.87
N LEU A 142 -7.42 20.96 18.83
CA LEU A 142 -8.00 21.51 17.62
C LEU A 142 -9.50 21.16 17.51
N ASN A 143 -10.30 22.10 17.00
CA ASN A 143 -11.57 21.79 16.38
C ASN A 143 -11.34 21.57 14.88
N TRP A 144 -11.09 20.32 14.48
CA TRP A 144 -10.70 20.00 13.10
C TRP A 144 -11.64 20.56 12.02
N ASN A 145 -12.94 20.64 12.29
CA ASN A 145 -13.92 21.17 11.34
C ASN A 145 -13.70 22.65 10.96
N SER A 146 -13.04 23.43 11.82
CA SER A 146 -12.77 24.87 11.59
C SER A 146 -11.30 25.21 11.49
N ASP A 147 -10.43 24.47 12.18
CA ASP A 147 -9.05 24.91 12.45
C ASP A 147 -8.05 24.40 11.42
N TRP A 148 -8.44 23.40 10.62
CA TRP A 148 -7.60 22.76 9.60
C TRP A 148 -6.86 23.74 8.66
N PRO A 149 -7.39 24.91 8.23
CA PRO A 149 -6.67 25.79 7.30
C PRO A 149 -5.39 26.40 7.88
N THR A 150 -5.29 26.42 9.22
CA THR A 150 -4.16 27.02 9.96
C THR A 150 -3.51 26.05 10.94
N ALA A 151 -4.06 24.85 11.10
CA ALA A 151 -3.52 23.83 11.97
C ALA A 151 -2.15 23.38 11.48
N LYS A 152 -1.22 23.20 12.41
CA LYS A 152 0.01 22.47 12.11
C LYS A 152 -0.35 21.01 11.87
N ALA A 153 0.28 20.41 10.88
CA ALA A 153 0.18 18.98 10.60
C ALA A 153 1.52 18.57 9.99
N PRO A 154 2.58 18.43 10.82
CA PRO A 154 3.91 18.23 10.30
C PRO A 154 4.05 16.85 9.64
N GLY A 155 3.30 15.83 10.07
CA GLY A 155 3.18 14.56 9.36
C GLY A 155 4.53 13.90 9.08
N ALA A 156 5.43 13.87 10.06
CA ALA A 156 6.80 13.41 9.87
C ALA A 156 6.86 11.92 9.59
N ASP A 157 6.15 11.14 10.40
CA ASP A 157 5.96 9.73 10.17
C ASP A 157 4.93 9.52 9.09
N ASP A 158 3.83 10.29 9.15
CA ASP A 158 2.63 10.16 8.35
C ASP A 158 2.40 11.37 7.40
N ASN A 159 2.87 11.34 6.15
CA ASN A 159 3.72 10.29 5.55
C ASN A 159 4.98 10.85 4.88
N ALA A 160 5.63 11.84 5.52
CA ALA A 160 6.91 12.33 5.02
C ALA A 160 7.99 11.22 5.03
N SER A 161 7.90 10.24 5.94
CA SER A 161 8.80 9.10 6.02
C SER A 161 8.74 8.20 4.78
N GLY A 162 7.53 7.88 4.28
CA GLY A 162 7.33 7.11 3.07
C GLY A 162 7.76 7.87 1.82
N ILE A 163 7.38 9.15 1.70
CA ILE A 163 7.83 10.01 0.58
C ILE A 163 9.36 10.09 0.52
N ALA A 164 10.05 10.21 1.65
CA ALA A 164 11.51 10.23 1.69
C ALA A 164 12.12 8.92 1.15
N ALA A 165 11.56 7.76 1.51
CA ALA A 165 12.01 6.47 0.99
C ALA A 165 11.80 6.34 -0.54
N ILE A 166 10.68 6.89 -1.06
CA ILE A 166 10.36 6.91 -2.49
C ILE A 166 11.35 7.82 -3.26
N LEU A 167 11.58 9.04 -2.75
CA LEU A 167 12.55 9.98 -3.33
C LEU A 167 13.96 9.39 -3.37
N GLU A 168 14.41 8.76 -2.29
CA GLU A 168 15.73 8.15 -2.21
C GLU A 168 15.86 6.94 -3.15
N THR A 169 14.80 6.13 -3.28
CA THR A 169 14.73 5.03 -4.25
C THR A 169 14.84 5.56 -5.68
N ALA A 170 14.04 6.58 -6.03
CA ALA A 170 14.07 7.20 -7.34
C ALA A 170 15.45 7.80 -7.65
N ARG A 171 16.06 8.52 -6.69
CA ARG A 171 17.39 9.12 -6.81
C ARG A 171 18.44 8.09 -7.20
N ILE A 172 18.46 6.93 -6.53
CA ILE A 172 19.48 5.89 -6.73
C ILE A 172 19.23 5.13 -8.03
N LEU A 173 17.99 4.70 -8.29
CA LEU A 173 17.69 3.87 -9.47
C LEU A 173 17.77 4.66 -10.79
N SER A 174 17.56 5.97 -10.75
CA SER A 174 17.65 6.82 -11.93
C SER A 174 19.02 7.49 -12.10
N ASP A 175 20.00 7.27 -11.21
CA ASP A 175 21.34 7.83 -11.41
C ASP A 175 22.03 7.12 -12.60
N PRO A 176 22.40 7.82 -13.68
CA PRO A 176 23.06 7.20 -14.83
C PRO A 176 24.39 6.52 -14.47
N LEU A 177 25.06 6.92 -13.37
CA LEU A 177 26.30 6.30 -12.90
C LEU A 177 26.11 4.89 -12.35
N ASN A 178 24.87 4.56 -11.95
CA ASN A 178 24.53 3.24 -11.44
C ASN A 178 24.26 2.21 -12.56
N GLU A 179 24.15 2.68 -13.81
CA GLU A 179 23.85 1.85 -14.99
C GLU A 179 22.65 0.91 -14.76
N PHE A 180 21.69 1.32 -13.92
CA PHE A 180 20.49 0.53 -13.65
C PHE A 180 19.46 0.79 -14.75
N ALA A 181 18.88 -0.29 -15.28
CA ALA A 181 17.82 -0.21 -16.27
C ALA A 181 16.73 -1.21 -15.84
N PRO A 182 15.56 -0.75 -15.38
CA PRO A 182 14.51 -1.67 -14.98
C PRO A 182 13.92 -2.34 -16.21
N ALA A 183 13.57 -3.63 -16.10
CA ALA A 183 12.91 -4.33 -17.21
C ALA A 183 11.49 -3.79 -17.49
N THR A 184 10.82 -3.28 -16.46
CA THR A 184 9.43 -2.77 -16.48
C THR A 184 9.45 -1.32 -16.05
N THR A 185 8.54 -0.50 -16.57
CA THR A 185 8.46 0.91 -16.18
C THR A 185 8.15 1.04 -14.69
N LEU A 186 8.85 1.95 -14.02
CA LEU A 186 8.63 2.30 -12.62
C LEU A 186 8.01 3.68 -12.55
N ASN A 187 6.83 3.78 -11.92
CA ASN A 187 6.21 5.04 -11.56
C ASN A 187 6.40 5.28 -10.06
N PHE A 188 7.17 6.30 -9.72
CA PHE A 188 7.28 6.82 -8.35
C PHE A 188 6.20 7.88 -8.16
N ILE A 189 5.31 7.70 -7.18
CA ILE A 189 4.12 8.54 -7.03
C ILE A 189 4.00 9.09 -5.62
N ALA A 190 3.86 10.41 -5.51
CA ALA A 190 3.37 11.06 -4.31
C ALA A 190 1.88 11.37 -4.49
N PHE A 191 1.00 10.61 -3.83
CA PHE A 191 -0.45 10.78 -3.93
C PHE A 191 -0.92 11.98 -3.11
N GLY A 192 -1.81 12.79 -3.68
CA GLY A 192 -2.46 13.88 -2.95
C GLY A 192 -3.79 13.47 -2.32
N ALA A 193 -4.15 14.11 -1.21
CA ALA A 193 -5.45 13.95 -0.57
C ALA A 193 -5.79 12.49 -0.20
N GLU A 194 -4.82 11.80 0.41
CA GLU A 194 -5.07 10.54 1.11
C GLU A 194 -5.97 10.77 2.32
N GLU A 195 -5.75 11.87 3.03
CA GLU A 195 -6.28 12.08 4.36
C GLU A 195 -7.74 12.51 4.39
N GLN A 196 -8.41 12.24 5.51
CA GLN A 196 -9.77 12.74 5.70
C GLN A 196 -9.78 14.26 5.87
N HIS A 197 -10.58 14.94 5.05
CA HIS A 197 -10.66 16.40 5.07
C HIS A 197 -12.10 16.95 5.21
N PRO A 198 -12.34 17.97 6.06
CA PRO A 198 -13.69 18.52 6.25
C PRO A 198 -14.26 19.27 5.02
N ALA A 199 -13.39 19.70 4.09
CA ALA A 199 -13.83 20.49 2.94
C ALA A 199 -14.41 19.66 1.80
N TYR A 200 -14.21 18.33 1.74
CA TYR A 200 -14.80 17.47 0.71
C TYR A 200 -15.52 16.26 1.28
N PHE A 201 -16.43 15.69 0.48
CA PHE A 201 -17.46 14.77 0.96
C PHE A 201 -17.13 13.29 0.78
N ASP A 202 -16.20 12.99 -0.12
CA ASP A 202 -15.70 11.63 -0.33
C ASP A 202 -14.56 11.40 0.67
N ASN A 203 -14.45 10.18 1.19
CA ASN A 203 -13.61 9.91 2.36
C ASN A 203 -12.37 9.12 1.95
N ASN A 204 -11.24 9.83 1.96
CA ASN A 204 -9.85 9.36 1.84
C ASN A 204 -9.42 8.86 0.45
N HIS A 205 -8.10 8.82 0.23
CA HIS A 205 -7.42 8.18 -0.91
C HIS A 205 -7.73 8.81 -2.27
N MET A 206 -8.03 10.11 -2.31
CA MET A 206 -8.51 10.76 -3.54
C MET A 206 -7.49 10.71 -4.67
N GLY A 207 -6.20 10.93 -4.35
CA GLY A 207 -5.12 10.90 -5.33
C GLY A 207 -4.91 9.54 -5.95
N SER A 208 -4.80 8.50 -5.12
CA SER A 208 -4.66 7.12 -5.61
C SER A 208 -5.93 6.62 -6.30
N LYS A 209 -7.13 6.99 -5.81
CA LYS A 209 -8.40 6.71 -6.48
C LYS A 209 -8.47 7.32 -7.88
N HIS A 210 -8.10 8.59 -8.03
CA HIS A 210 -8.02 9.26 -9.34
C HIS A 210 -7.04 8.56 -10.28
N TYR A 211 -5.82 8.30 -9.79
CA TYR A 211 -4.78 7.62 -10.57
C TYR A 211 -5.24 6.23 -11.06
N VAL A 212 -5.75 5.41 -10.14
CA VAL A 212 -6.16 4.03 -10.44
C VAL A 212 -7.41 3.99 -11.33
N LEU A 213 -8.37 4.90 -11.13
CA LEU A 213 -9.55 5.00 -12.01
C LEU A 213 -9.15 5.35 -13.44
N ASN A 214 -8.22 6.29 -13.62
CA ASN A 214 -7.69 6.64 -14.94
C ASN A 214 -6.89 5.49 -15.56
N ALA A 215 -6.05 4.81 -14.78
CA ALA A 215 -5.32 3.63 -15.22
C ALA A 215 -6.28 2.53 -15.69
N TYR A 216 -7.32 2.23 -14.91
CA TYR A 216 -8.33 1.22 -15.25
C TYR A 216 -9.12 1.60 -16.52
N ALA A 217 -9.55 2.86 -16.63
CA ALA A 217 -10.27 3.37 -17.81
C ALA A 217 -9.39 3.33 -19.08
N GLY A 218 -8.12 3.74 -18.95
CA GLY A 218 -7.11 3.72 -20.00
C GLY A 218 -6.62 2.31 -20.37
N GLY A 219 -6.87 1.31 -19.52
CA GLY A 219 -6.36 -0.06 -19.73
C GLY A 219 -4.85 -0.18 -19.49
N ILE A 220 -4.31 0.64 -18.59
CA ILE A 220 -2.90 0.60 -18.18
C ILE A 220 -2.62 -0.70 -17.43
N ASP A 221 -1.51 -1.37 -17.78
CA ASP A 221 -1.12 -2.65 -17.19
C ASP A 221 -0.21 -2.42 -15.96
N ILE A 222 -0.83 -2.18 -14.81
CA ILE A 222 -0.13 -2.10 -13.53
C ILE A 222 0.09 -3.52 -13.00
N VAL A 223 1.34 -3.98 -13.03
CA VAL A 223 1.74 -5.34 -12.65
C VAL A 223 1.73 -5.50 -11.13
N GLY A 224 2.09 -4.44 -10.41
CA GLY A 224 2.03 -4.39 -8.95
C GLY A 224 2.25 -2.98 -8.40
N ALA A 225 1.75 -2.71 -7.21
CA ALA A 225 2.01 -1.48 -6.47
C ALA A 225 2.59 -1.77 -5.08
N TYR A 226 3.63 -1.03 -4.72
CA TYR A 226 4.24 -1.00 -3.39
C TYR A 226 3.95 0.36 -2.78
N ILE A 227 3.02 0.40 -1.84
CA ILE A 227 2.66 1.60 -1.09
C ILE A 227 3.48 1.63 0.20
N VAL A 228 4.08 2.78 0.49
CA VAL A 228 4.96 3.00 1.64
C VAL A 228 4.33 4.09 2.49
N ASP A 229 3.89 3.72 3.69
CA ASP A 229 3.12 4.60 4.54
C ASP A 229 3.47 4.38 6.02
N MET A 230 3.81 5.46 6.74
CA MET A 230 4.24 5.45 8.15
C MET A 230 5.33 4.41 8.42
N VAL A 231 6.59 4.75 8.14
CA VAL A 231 7.71 3.81 8.25
C VAL A 231 8.76 4.22 9.29
N GLY A 232 8.47 5.25 10.08
CA GLY A 232 9.42 5.92 10.94
C GLY A 232 9.20 5.77 12.43
N HIS A 233 8.04 5.39 12.93
CA HIS A 233 7.84 5.09 14.35
C HIS A 233 8.13 3.63 14.68
N ASN A 234 9.00 3.43 15.67
CA ASN A 234 9.14 2.14 16.35
C ASN A 234 9.68 2.34 17.76
N SER A 235 8.76 2.27 18.71
CA SER A 235 9.01 2.44 20.14
C SER A 235 9.55 1.19 20.84
N THR A 236 9.52 0.01 20.20
CA THR A 236 10.04 -1.24 20.80
C THR A 236 11.49 -1.55 20.41
N GLY A 237 12.01 -0.90 19.36
CA GLY A 237 13.37 -1.10 18.86
C GLY A 237 13.57 -2.38 18.03
N ASN A 238 12.49 -3.14 17.77
CA ASN A 238 12.58 -4.47 17.11
C ASN A 238 12.72 -4.42 15.58
N ASN A 239 12.85 -3.23 14.96
CA ASN A 239 12.88 -3.05 13.50
C ASN A 239 11.75 -3.82 12.80
N TYR A 240 10.53 -3.70 13.34
CA TYR A 240 9.35 -4.42 12.89
C TYR A 240 8.54 -3.56 11.91
N TYR A 241 7.96 -4.19 10.90
CA TYR A 241 6.97 -3.57 10.02
C TYR A 241 5.92 -4.60 9.59
N ASN A 242 4.75 -4.12 9.21
CA ASN A 242 3.71 -4.89 8.57
C ASN A 242 3.77 -4.85 7.04
N ILE A 243 3.49 -6.01 6.45
CA ILE A 243 3.21 -6.20 5.02
C ILE A 243 1.72 -6.46 4.89
N VAL A 244 0.95 -5.46 4.48
CA VAL A 244 -0.49 -5.59 4.27
C VAL A 244 -0.75 -6.01 2.83
N SER A 245 -1.44 -7.13 2.66
CA SER A 245 -1.63 -7.77 1.37
C SER A 245 -2.90 -8.64 1.37
N ASN A 246 -3.68 -8.55 0.30
CA ASN A 246 -4.76 -9.51 0.05
C ASN A 246 -4.19 -10.80 -0.60
N GLY A 247 -4.99 -11.86 -0.69
CA GLY A 247 -4.54 -13.13 -1.26
C GLY A 247 -4.10 -13.07 -2.73
N LYS A 248 -4.51 -12.05 -3.50
CA LYS A 248 -4.01 -11.85 -4.88
C LYS A 248 -2.65 -11.15 -4.91
N SER A 249 -2.35 -10.37 -3.88
CA SER A 249 -1.13 -9.55 -3.77
C SER A 249 -0.06 -10.19 -2.88
N GLU A 250 -0.30 -11.41 -2.37
CA GLU A 250 0.63 -12.16 -1.52
C GLU A 250 2.03 -12.26 -2.13
N HIS A 251 2.11 -12.51 -3.44
CA HIS A 251 3.38 -12.60 -4.16
C HIS A 251 4.20 -11.30 -4.12
N LEU A 252 3.58 -10.12 -4.11
CA LEU A 252 4.28 -8.84 -3.94
C LEU A 252 4.82 -8.72 -2.51
N GLY A 253 4.05 -9.18 -1.52
CA GLY A 253 4.46 -9.22 -0.12
C GLY A 253 5.62 -10.19 0.11
N GLN A 254 5.60 -11.36 -0.55
CA GLN A 254 6.69 -12.33 -0.45
C GLN A 254 8.00 -11.76 -0.99
N ARG A 255 7.96 -10.92 -2.04
CA ARG A 255 9.16 -10.24 -2.55
C ARG A 255 9.85 -9.35 -1.52
N LEU A 256 9.09 -8.70 -0.64
CA LEU A 256 9.66 -7.92 0.47
C LEU A 256 10.40 -8.82 1.44
N ILE A 257 9.84 -9.99 1.78
CA ILE A 257 10.48 -10.97 2.65
C ILE A 257 11.76 -11.53 1.99
N ASP A 258 11.68 -11.83 0.71
CA ASP A 258 12.80 -12.37 -0.06
C ASP A 258 13.93 -11.35 -0.17
N ALA A 259 13.63 -10.07 -0.48
CA ALA A 259 14.62 -9.00 -0.53
C ALA A 259 15.25 -8.72 0.84
N ASN A 260 14.44 -8.63 1.90
CA ASN A 260 14.93 -8.47 3.27
C ASN A 260 15.93 -9.58 3.66
N SER A 261 15.62 -10.82 3.27
CA SER A 261 16.47 -12.00 3.56
C SER A 261 17.72 -12.03 2.69
N ALA A 262 17.59 -11.80 1.38
CA ALA A 262 18.67 -11.87 0.41
C ALA A 262 19.76 -10.83 0.72
N TYR A 263 19.36 -9.60 1.06
CA TYR A 263 20.27 -8.48 1.32
C TYR A 263 20.54 -8.24 2.80
N GLN A 264 20.04 -9.11 3.68
CA GLN A 264 20.28 -9.06 5.14
C GLN A 264 19.95 -7.69 5.77
N ILE A 265 18.88 -7.05 5.33
CA ILE A 265 18.47 -5.70 5.81
C ILE A 265 18.17 -5.71 7.32
N GLY A 266 17.69 -6.85 7.83
CA GLY A 266 17.51 -7.05 9.27
C GLY A 266 16.26 -6.36 9.81
N LEU A 267 15.18 -6.41 9.04
CA LEU A 267 13.82 -6.09 9.48
C LEU A 267 13.05 -7.38 9.85
N THR A 268 12.09 -7.25 10.75
CA THR A 268 11.13 -8.33 11.08
C THR A 268 9.75 -7.95 10.55
N SER A 269 8.98 -8.92 10.03
CA SER A 269 7.64 -8.67 9.52
C SER A 269 6.66 -9.79 9.85
N ASN A 270 5.37 -9.53 9.64
CA ASN A 270 4.36 -10.59 9.50
C ASN A 270 4.52 -11.34 8.17
N SER A 271 3.84 -12.47 8.05
CA SER A 271 3.70 -13.19 6.78
C SER A 271 2.51 -12.64 5.97
N PRO A 272 2.67 -12.44 4.65
CA PRO A 272 1.53 -12.26 3.75
C PRO A 272 0.81 -13.61 3.49
N PRO A 273 -0.49 -13.60 3.11
CA PRO A 273 -1.33 -12.43 3.05
C PRO A 273 -1.74 -11.98 4.45
N PHE A 274 -1.80 -10.67 4.64
CA PHE A 274 -2.30 -10.05 5.87
C PHE A 274 -3.32 -9.00 5.45
N SER A 275 -4.54 -9.47 5.25
CA SER A 275 -5.65 -8.68 4.70
C SER A 275 -6.37 -7.88 5.79
N GLU A 276 -5.62 -7.29 6.73
CA GLU A 276 -6.22 -6.37 7.70
C GLU A 276 -6.89 -5.21 6.93
N PRO A 277 -8.06 -4.74 7.39
CA PRO A 277 -8.72 -3.60 6.78
C PRO A 277 -7.75 -2.42 6.88
N THR A 278 -7.36 -1.88 5.74
CA THR A 278 -6.27 -0.89 5.71
C THR A 278 -6.68 0.34 4.96
N TYR A 279 -6.38 1.46 5.60
CA TYR A 279 -6.76 2.82 5.28
C TYR A 279 -5.54 3.51 4.68
N SER A 280 -5.11 3.10 3.48
CA SER A 280 -4.07 3.79 2.72
C SER A 280 -4.25 3.48 1.23
N ASP A 281 -3.42 4.09 0.38
CA ASP A 281 -3.58 4.16 -1.07
C ASP A 281 -3.66 2.81 -1.78
N HIS A 282 -3.08 1.73 -1.23
CA HIS A 282 -3.13 0.38 -1.83
C HIS A 282 -4.55 -0.17 -1.90
N PHE A 283 -5.46 0.33 -1.06
CA PHE A 283 -6.85 -0.08 -1.05
C PHE A 283 -7.54 0.22 -2.38
N GLU A 284 -7.25 1.38 -2.98
CA GLU A 284 -7.82 1.80 -4.26
C GLU A 284 -7.35 0.89 -5.40
N PHE A 285 -6.07 0.47 -5.41
CA PHE A 285 -5.57 -0.52 -6.37
C PHE A 285 -6.38 -1.83 -6.31
N TRP A 286 -6.71 -2.30 -5.09
CA TRP A 286 -7.52 -3.50 -4.92
C TRP A 286 -8.95 -3.33 -5.45
N GLN A 287 -9.56 -2.14 -5.32
CA GLN A 287 -10.92 -1.87 -5.84
C GLN A 287 -10.98 -2.05 -7.37
N TYR A 288 -9.90 -1.68 -8.06
CA TYR A 288 -9.80 -1.77 -9.52
C TYR A 288 -9.00 -2.99 -10.01
N ARG A 289 -8.84 -4.01 -9.14
CA ARG A 289 -8.27 -5.33 -9.43
C ARG A 289 -6.77 -5.35 -9.75
N TYR A 290 -6.04 -4.30 -9.40
CA TYR A 290 -4.59 -4.32 -9.42
C TYR A 290 -4.05 -4.96 -8.14
N ASN A 291 -2.91 -5.64 -8.26
CA ASN A 291 -2.22 -6.20 -7.11
C ASN A 291 -1.45 -5.07 -6.42
N ALA A 292 -1.57 -4.98 -5.10
CA ALA A 292 -0.89 -3.95 -4.32
C ALA A 292 -0.59 -4.43 -2.91
N VAL A 293 0.48 -3.92 -2.33
CA VAL A 293 0.84 -4.15 -0.93
C VAL A 293 1.15 -2.82 -0.26
N LEU A 294 0.91 -2.77 1.04
CA LEU A 294 1.31 -1.67 1.89
C LEU A 294 2.43 -2.14 2.83
N LEU A 295 3.52 -1.37 2.85
CA LEU A 295 4.55 -1.41 3.87
C LEU A 295 4.23 -0.32 4.88
N ILE A 296 4.00 -0.73 6.12
CA ILE A 296 3.65 0.17 7.21
C ILE A 296 4.23 -0.34 8.51
N GLU A 297 4.69 0.52 9.40
CA GLU A 297 5.26 0.13 10.68
C GLU A 297 4.31 -0.71 11.56
N ASN A 298 3.00 -0.46 11.47
CA ASN A 298 1.95 -1.17 12.20
C ASN A 298 0.58 -1.00 11.53
N ALA A 299 -0.13 -2.11 11.33
CA ALA A 299 -1.46 -2.11 10.71
C ALA A 299 -2.52 -2.76 11.61
N PRO A 300 -3.54 -2.01 12.08
CA PRO A 300 -3.68 -0.56 11.95
C PRO A 300 -2.77 0.21 12.93
N PRO A 301 -2.41 1.48 12.65
CA PRO A 301 -1.45 2.25 13.45
C PRO A 301 -1.76 2.35 14.94
N TRP A 302 -3.06 2.40 15.30
CA TRP A 302 -3.53 2.49 16.69
C TRP A 302 -3.57 1.16 17.45
N GLN A 303 -3.15 0.04 16.85
CA GLN A 303 -3.16 -1.27 17.50
C GLN A 303 -2.05 -1.40 18.54
N ASN A 304 -2.42 -1.71 19.79
CA ASN A 304 -1.51 -1.88 20.94
C ASN A 304 -1.33 -3.33 21.41
N ASN A 305 -1.90 -4.29 20.69
CA ASN A 305 -1.98 -5.69 21.16
C ASN A 305 -0.83 -6.58 20.65
N SER A 306 0.15 -6.00 19.94
CA SER A 306 1.29 -6.72 19.40
C SER A 306 2.50 -6.59 20.34
N PRO A 307 3.23 -7.67 20.66
CA PRO A 307 4.48 -7.56 21.42
C PRO A 307 5.59 -6.84 20.64
N TRP A 308 5.39 -6.64 19.33
CA TRP A 308 6.40 -6.09 18.43
C TRP A 308 6.27 -4.58 18.19
N TYR A 309 5.16 -3.97 18.61
CA TYR A 309 4.87 -2.57 18.34
C TYR A 309 3.92 -1.96 19.39
N ILE A 310 4.12 -0.68 19.71
CA ILE A 310 3.20 0.13 20.54
C ILE A 310 2.66 1.23 19.63
N ALA A 311 1.35 1.42 19.64
CA ALA A 311 0.61 2.41 18.84
C ALA A 311 1.34 3.75 18.81
N ASN A 312 1.57 4.28 17.59
CA ASN A 312 2.16 5.61 17.42
C ASN A 312 1.26 6.66 18.11
N PRO A 313 1.72 7.28 19.22
CA PRO A 313 0.91 8.26 19.96
C PRO A 313 0.84 9.62 19.23
N PHE A 314 1.62 9.80 18.17
CA PHE A 314 1.74 11.03 17.41
C PHE A 314 0.89 11.03 16.13
N TYR A 315 0.45 9.86 15.67
CA TYR A 315 -0.42 9.66 14.50
C TYR A 315 -1.57 10.69 14.44
N HIS A 316 -1.69 11.41 13.33
CA HIS A 316 -2.67 12.47 13.08
C HIS A 316 -2.70 13.60 14.14
N ARG A 317 -1.54 14.02 14.64
CA ARG A 317 -1.41 15.11 15.63
C ARG A 317 -0.32 16.08 15.24
N GLN A 318 -0.36 17.28 15.83
CA GLN A 318 0.69 18.29 15.67
C GLN A 318 2.06 17.81 16.19
N SER A 319 2.07 16.78 17.04
CA SER A 319 3.27 16.19 17.61
C SER A 319 3.97 15.17 16.70
N ASP A 320 3.38 14.78 15.57
CA ASP A 320 4.04 13.95 14.55
C ASP A 320 5.13 14.76 13.83
N THR A 321 6.28 14.83 14.47
CA THR A 321 7.42 15.67 14.10
C THR A 321 8.66 14.81 13.89
N TYR A 322 9.65 15.32 13.15
CA TYR A 322 10.90 14.61 12.87
C TYR A 322 11.57 14.02 14.14
N ALA A 323 11.49 14.74 15.26
CA ALA A 323 12.05 14.31 16.55
C ALA A 323 11.41 13.03 17.13
N THR A 324 10.25 12.61 16.61
CA THR A 324 9.54 11.41 17.05
C THR A 324 9.92 10.15 16.26
N LEU A 325 10.72 10.30 15.20
CA LEU A 325 11.09 9.20 14.32
C LEU A 325 12.27 8.38 14.83
N ASN A 326 12.19 7.08 14.57
CA ASN A 326 13.29 6.15 14.57
C ASN A 326 13.94 6.13 13.16
N MET A 327 14.90 7.02 12.94
CA MET A 327 15.59 7.11 11.64
C MET A 327 16.36 5.84 11.23
N SER A 328 16.75 4.99 12.18
CA SER A 328 17.35 3.68 11.86
C SER A 328 16.35 2.76 11.17
N GLN A 329 15.08 2.79 11.59
CA GLN A 329 14.02 2.05 10.92
C GLN A 329 13.71 2.66 9.54
N VAL A 330 13.56 3.99 9.44
CA VAL A 330 13.33 4.66 8.14
C VAL A 330 14.41 4.26 7.14
N HIS A 331 15.68 4.28 7.57
CA HIS A 331 16.81 3.90 6.73
C HIS A 331 16.71 2.46 6.23
N LYS A 332 16.43 1.51 7.12
CA LYS A 332 16.25 0.10 6.75
C LYS A 332 15.05 -0.14 5.83
N ILE A 333 13.93 0.54 6.06
CA ILE A 333 12.76 0.42 5.19
C ILE A 333 13.06 1.00 3.81
N ALA A 334 13.75 2.13 3.72
CA ALA A 334 14.20 2.67 2.43
C ALA A 334 15.15 1.70 1.69
N GLN A 335 16.07 1.05 2.40
CA GLN A 335 16.89 -0.02 1.84
C GLN A 335 16.06 -1.20 1.34
N LEU A 336 15.03 -1.62 2.08
CA LEU A 336 14.13 -2.69 1.67
C LEU A 336 13.31 -2.32 0.43
N VAL A 337 12.76 -1.10 0.38
CA VAL A 337 12.01 -0.60 -0.79
C VAL A 337 12.91 -0.62 -2.03
N LEU A 338 14.12 -0.04 -1.93
CA LEU A 338 15.09 -0.07 -3.01
C LEU A 338 15.46 -1.50 -3.44
N ALA A 339 15.79 -2.37 -2.48
CA ALA A 339 16.15 -3.77 -2.76
C ALA A 339 15.04 -4.51 -3.50
N THR A 340 13.80 -4.31 -3.06
CA THR A 340 12.62 -4.95 -3.64
C THR A 340 12.38 -4.47 -5.06
N VAL A 341 12.40 -3.14 -5.27
CA VAL A 341 12.15 -2.50 -6.57
C VAL A 341 13.25 -2.85 -7.57
N ALA A 342 14.51 -2.81 -7.15
CA ALA A 342 15.66 -3.17 -7.99
C ALA A 342 15.65 -4.65 -8.39
N SER A 343 15.03 -5.52 -7.57
CA SER A 343 14.93 -6.97 -7.80
C SER A 343 13.63 -7.39 -8.52
N LEU A 344 12.83 -6.43 -9.01
CA LEU A 344 11.62 -6.75 -9.74
C LEU A 344 11.97 -7.46 -11.06
N PRO A 345 11.34 -8.60 -11.35
CA PRO A 345 11.69 -9.38 -12.52
C PRO A 345 11.19 -8.70 -13.79
N SER A 346 11.76 -9.08 -14.93
CA SER A 346 11.04 -9.00 -16.19
C SER A 346 9.76 -9.84 -16.07
N PRO A 347 8.57 -9.24 -16.23
CA PRO A 347 7.33 -10.00 -16.19
C PRO A 347 7.37 -11.10 -17.27
N VAL A 348 7.18 -12.35 -16.85
CA VAL A 348 6.96 -13.47 -17.77
C VAL A 348 5.60 -13.23 -18.43
N THR A 349 5.53 -13.37 -19.76
CA THR A 349 4.32 -13.19 -20.60
C THR A 349 3.03 -13.35 -19.81
N SER A 350 2.29 -12.24 -19.64
CA SER A 350 1.07 -12.24 -18.86
C SER A 350 0.09 -13.27 -19.42
N ILE A 351 -0.43 -14.14 -18.54
CA ILE A 351 -1.75 -14.68 -18.78
C ILE A 351 -2.64 -13.44 -18.74
N LYS A 352 -3.23 -13.08 -19.90
CA LYS A 352 -4.15 -11.97 -20.13
C LYS A 352 -4.71 -11.40 -18.82
N SER A 353 -4.48 -10.10 -18.60
CA SER A 353 -5.14 -9.28 -17.60
C SER A 353 -6.58 -9.75 -17.42
N PRO A 354 -7.08 -9.90 -16.18
CA PRO A 354 -8.41 -10.44 -15.94
C PRO A 354 -9.38 -9.70 -16.85
N GLU A 355 -10.00 -10.45 -17.75
CA GLU A 355 -10.91 -9.97 -18.79
C GLU A 355 -11.75 -8.82 -18.22
N LYS A 356 -11.74 -7.66 -18.92
CA LYS A 356 -12.53 -6.45 -18.62
C LYS A 356 -14.01 -6.84 -18.50
N LEU A 357 -14.38 -7.41 -17.36
CA LEU A 357 -15.76 -7.46 -16.90
C LEU A 357 -15.96 -6.13 -16.17
N PRO A 358 -16.81 -5.24 -16.69
CA PRO A 358 -17.17 -4.01 -15.99
C PRO A 358 -17.48 -4.31 -14.52
N LEU A 359 -17.11 -3.41 -13.62
CA LEU A 359 -17.67 -3.42 -12.28
C LEU A 359 -19.13 -2.96 -12.40
N ASP A 360 -20.05 -3.88 -12.69
CA ASP A 360 -21.48 -3.52 -12.80
C ASP A 360 -21.99 -2.75 -11.57
N PHE A 361 -21.35 -2.97 -10.42
CA PHE A 361 -21.56 -2.22 -9.20
C PHE A 361 -20.34 -2.17 -8.26
N THR A 362 -20.33 -1.17 -7.38
CA THR A 362 -19.47 -1.07 -6.18
C THR A 362 -20.35 -1.14 -4.93
N LEU A 363 -19.98 -1.96 -3.95
CA LEU A 363 -20.62 -1.99 -2.63
C LEU A 363 -19.65 -1.33 -1.64
N PHE A 364 -20.14 -0.46 -0.75
CA PHE A 364 -19.33 0.20 0.27
C PHE A 364 -19.58 -0.42 1.64
N GLN A 365 -18.64 -0.20 2.56
CA GLN A 365 -18.81 -0.60 3.96
C GLN A 365 -19.99 0.16 4.59
N ASN A 366 -20.77 -0.50 5.44
CA ASN A 366 -21.90 0.12 6.11
C ASN A 366 -21.42 1.15 7.15
N TYR A 367 -22.09 2.30 7.26
CA TYR A 367 -21.76 3.32 8.24
C TYR A 367 -23.01 3.79 9.01
N PRO A 368 -22.96 3.88 10.36
CA PRO A 368 -21.83 3.48 11.22
C PRO A 368 -21.63 1.96 11.31
N ASN A 369 -20.44 1.52 11.70
CA ASN A 369 -20.10 0.12 12.01
C ASN A 369 -18.98 0.08 13.09
N PRO A 370 -19.23 -0.37 14.33
CA PRO A 370 -20.48 -0.93 14.85
C PRO A 370 -21.65 0.07 14.88
N PHE A 371 -22.89 -0.42 14.89
CA PHE A 371 -24.11 0.41 14.98
C PHE A 371 -25.10 -0.12 16.02
N ASN A 372 -25.98 0.76 16.54
CA ASN A 372 -26.93 0.43 17.62
C ASN A 372 -28.41 0.66 17.27
N ALA A 373 -28.72 1.64 16.41
CA ALA A 373 -30.08 2.02 16.02
C ALA A 373 -30.35 1.82 14.52
N GLY A 374 -29.33 1.94 13.69
CA GLY A 374 -29.36 1.61 12.28
C GLY A 374 -28.04 1.93 11.58
N THR A 375 -27.86 1.40 10.39
CA THR A 375 -26.69 1.63 9.55
C THR A 375 -27.10 1.84 8.11
N ARG A 376 -26.34 2.65 7.37
CA ARG A 376 -26.54 2.92 5.95
C ARG A 376 -25.55 2.09 5.15
N ILE A 377 -26.04 1.35 4.16
CA ILE A 377 -25.27 0.57 3.20
C ILE A 377 -25.35 1.29 1.86
N ASN A 378 -24.24 1.88 1.43
CA ASN A 378 -24.14 2.57 0.16
C ASN A 378 -23.66 1.60 -0.94
N TYR A 379 -24.14 1.80 -2.16
CA TYR A 379 -23.64 1.10 -3.35
C TYR A 379 -23.83 1.95 -4.59
N GLN A 380 -23.00 1.75 -5.60
CA GLN A 380 -23.03 2.48 -6.86
C GLN A 380 -23.21 1.50 -8.02
N LEU A 381 -24.07 1.84 -8.98
CA LEU A 381 -24.28 1.07 -10.21
C LEU A 381 -23.68 1.81 -11.40
N GLN A 382 -22.86 1.12 -12.20
CA GLN A 382 -22.30 1.69 -13.44
C GLN A 382 -23.32 1.68 -14.58
N SER A 383 -24.29 0.78 -14.55
CA SER A 383 -25.39 0.70 -15.52
C SER A 383 -26.70 0.32 -14.81
N PRO A 384 -27.87 0.68 -15.35
CA PRO A 384 -29.15 0.26 -14.79
C PRO A 384 -29.26 -1.27 -14.71
N GLY A 385 -29.72 -1.80 -13.59
CA GLY A 385 -29.74 -3.25 -13.39
C GLY A 385 -30.52 -3.73 -12.19
N LYS A 386 -30.82 -5.03 -12.17
CA LYS A 386 -31.48 -5.68 -11.04
C LYS A 386 -30.52 -5.78 -9.85
N VAL A 387 -30.97 -5.31 -8.69
CA VAL A 387 -30.25 -5.31 -7.43
C VAL A 387 -30.96 -6.20 -6.39
N ASP A 388 -30.23 -7.12 -5.76
CA ASP A 388 -30.65 -7.89 -4.57
C ASP A 388 -29.66 -7.60 -3.42
N LEU A 389 -30.07 -6.73 -2.49
CA LEU A 389 -29.32 -6.43 -1.27
C LEU A 389 -30.01 -7.10 -0.08
N ALA A 390 -29.30 -7.96 0.65
CA ALA A 390 -29.86 -8.67 1.79
C ALA A 390 -28.85 -8.85 2.92
N VAL A 391 -29.37 -9.04 4.13
CA VAL A 391 -28.62 -9.28 5.37
C VAL A 391 -28.75 -10.75 5.77
N TYR A 392 -27.68 -11.32 6.31
CA TYR A 392 -27.52 -12.72 6.68
C TYR A 392 -26.87 -12.83 8.07
N ASN A 393 -27.15 -13.92 8.78
CA ASN A 393 -26.38 -14.33 9.95
C ASN A 393 -25.15 -15.16 9.56
N LEU A 394 -24.32 -15.51 10.54
CA LEU A 394 -23.10 -16.32 10.33
C LEU A 394 -23.39 -17.75 9.82
N GLN A 395 -24.61 -18.26 10.02
CA GLN A 395 -25.06 -19.53 9.46
C GLN A 395 -25.49 -19.41 7.98
N GLY A 396 -25.35 -18.22 7.37
CA GLY A 396 -25.75 -17.94 6.00
C GLY A 396 -27.27 -17.83 5.79
N GLN A 397 -28.05 -17.78 6.87
CA GLN A 397 -29.50 -17.63 6.78
C GLN A 397 -29.85 -16.17 6.50
N LYS A 398 -30.70 -15.95 5.48
CA LYS A 398 -31.18 -14.62 5.11
C LYS A 398 -32.12 -14.08 6.20
N ILE A 399 -31.74 -12.98 6.81
CA ILE A 399 -32.44 -12.30 7.90
C ILE A 399 -33.50 -11.34 7.36
N VAL A 400 -33.10 -10.48 6.42
CA VAL A 400 -33.96 -9.50 5.78
C VAL A 400 -33.41 -9.18 4.39
N ARG A 401 -34.29 -8.81 3.46
CA ARG A 401 -33.91 -8.25 2.17
C ARG A 401 -34.21 -6.75 2.21
N LEU A 402 -33.20 -5.94 1.88
CA LEU A 402 -33.27 -4.47 1.92
C LEU A 402 -33.63 -3.90 0.55
N VAL A 403 -33.15 -4.52 -0.53
CA VAL A 403 -33.44 -4.11 -1.92
C VAL A 403 -33.72 -5.35 -2.76
N ASP A 404 -34.76 -5.27 -3.60
CA ASP A 404 -35.10 -6.27 -4.63
C ASP A 404 -35.66 -5.56 -5.87
N ASP A 405 -34.89 -4.68 -6.50
CA ASP A 405 -35.45 -3.80 -7.53
C ASP A 405 -34.49 -3.53 -8.69
N ILE A 406 -35.03 -3.10 -9.83
CA ILE A 406 -34.25 -2.53 -10.93
C ILE A 406 -33.93 -1.09 -10.56
N GLN A 407 -32.65 -0.78 -10.46
CA GLN A 407 -32.14 0.53 -10.07
C GLN A 407 -31.43 1.18 -11.27
N SER A 408 -31.50 2.51 -11.38
CA SER A 408 -30.75 3.26 -12.40
C SER A 408 -29.25 3.25 -12.13
N SER A 409 -28.42 3.59 -13.12
CA SER A 409 -27.02 3.92 -12.86
C SER A 409 -26.91 5.09 -11.86
N GLY A 410 -25.85 5.11 -11.06
CA GLY A 410 -25.62 6.12 -10.04
C GLY A 410 -25.55 5.55 -8.62
N GLU A 411 -25.54 6.42 -7.64
CA GLU A 411 -25.44 6.08 -6.22
C GLU A 411 -26.78 5.71 -5.60
N HIS A 412 -26.73 4.73 -4.72
CA HIS A 412 -27.88 4.19 -4.01
C HIS A 412 -27.53 3.90 -2.56
N ALA A 413 -28.55 3.85 -1.71
CA ALA A 413 -28.38 3.47 -0.32
C ALA A 413 -29.56 2.68 0.20
N ALA A 414 -29.28 1.76 1.13
CA ALA A 414 -30.28 1.07 1.92
C ALA A 414 -29.98 1.23 3.41
N VAL A 415 -31.01 1.33 4.24
CA VAL A 415 -30.86 1.41 5.70
C VAL A 415 -31.28 0.09 6.31
N TRP A 416 -30.50 -0.39 7.29
CA TRP A 416 -30.87 -1.51 8.13
C TRP A 416 -30.91 -1.09 9.60
N ASP A 417 -32.01 -1.38 10.30
CA ASP A 417 -32.28 -0.98 11.67
C ASP A 417 -32.03 -2.09 12.71
N GLY A 418 -31.30 -3.14 12.32
CA GLY A 418 -31.00 -4.28 13.19
C GLY A 418 -32.18 -5.22 13.45
N LYS A 419 -33.28 -5.12 12.67
CA LYS A 419 -34.43 -6.02 12.78
C LYS A 419 -34.45 -7.07 11.66
N ASN A 420 -35.13 -8.19 11.94
CA ASN A 420 -35.43 -9.19 10.91
C ASN A 420 -36.72 -8.85 10.14
N LYS A 421 -37.08 -9.68 9.16
CA LYS A 421 -38.30 -9.52 8.36
C LYS A 421 -39.62 -9.50 9.16
N GLN A 422 -39.64 -9.93 10.42
CA GLN A 422 -40.81 -9.85 11.31
C GLN A 422 -40.78 -8.63 12.24
N GLY A 423 -39.86 -7.68 12.04
CA GLY A 423 -39.72 -6.50 12.88
C GLY A 423 -39.15 -6.79 14.28
N ARG A 424 -38.60 -8.00 14.51
CA ARG A 424 -37.98 -8.33 15.80
C ARG A 424 -36.53 -7.85 15.80
N ARG A 425 -36.14 -7.15 16.87
CA ARG A 425 -34.76 -6.73 17.10
C ARG A 425 -33.87 -7.95 17.26
N LEU A 426 -32.72 -7.93 16.59
CA LEU A 426 -31.75 -9.01 16.64
C LEU A 426 -30.71 -8.75 17.74
N PRO A 427 -30.07 -9.80 18.29
CA PRO A 427 -29.04 -9.63 19.30
C PRO A 427 -27.78 -8.95 18.74
N SER A 428 -26.99 -8.35 19.64
CA SER A 428 -25.68 -7.82 19.30
C SER A 428 -24.78 -8.95 18.74
N GLY A 429 -24.00 -8.66 17.71
CA GLY A 429 -23.17 -9.65 17.04
C GLY A 429 -22.80 -9.29 15.61
N VAL A 430 -22.10 -10.23 14.96
CA VAL A 430 -21.65 -10.08 13.57
C VAL A 430 -22.74 -10.54 12.61
N TYR A 431 -23.01 -9.71 11.61
CA TYR A 431 -23.89 -9.99 10.49
C TYR A 431 -23.15 -9.76 9.18
N LEU A 432 -23.65 -10.37 8.11
CA LEU A 432 -23.14 -10.17 6.75
C LEU A 432 -24.22 -9.52 5.91
N TYR A 433 -23.86 -8.60 5.02
CA TYR A 433 -24.76 -8.14 3.97
C TYR A 433 -24.14 -8.43 2.61
N ARG A 434 -25.01 -8.73 1.64
CA ARG A 434 -24.63 -9.13 0.29
C ARG A 434 -25.43 -8.34 -0.72
N LEU A 435 -24.72 -7.72 -1.65
CA LEU A 435 -25.29 -7.11 -2.84
C LEU A 435 -25.07 -8.04 -4.04
N ARG A 436 -26.12 -8.25 -4.83
CA ARG A 436 -26.04 -8.89 -6.14
C ARG A 436 -26.56 -7.95 -7.21
N ALA A 437 -25.78 -7.72 -8.25
CA ALA A 437 -26.17 -7.01 -9.46
C ALA A 437 -25.27 -7.44 -10.63
N GLY A 438 -25.76 -7.36 -11.87
CA GLY A 438 -24.97 -7.70 -13.06
C GLY A 438 -24.43 -9.14 -13.09
N GLY A 439 -25.07 -10.09 -12.40
CA GLY A 439 -24.57 -11.47 -12.28
C GLY A 439 -23.39 -11.65 -11.31
N ARG A 440 -22.96 -10.60 -10.61
CA ARG A 440 -21.91 -10.61 -9.59
C ARG A 440 -22.48 -10.47 -8.18
N GLN A 441 -21.70 -10.82 -7.16
CA GLN A 441 -22.06 -10.60 -5.76
C GLN A 441 -20.85 -10.16 -4.92
N VAL A 442 -21.06 -9.22 -3.99
CA VAL A 442 -20.07 -8.75 -3.00
C VAL A 442 -20.68 -8.87 -1.61
N VAL A 443 -19.88 -9.24 -0.62
CA VAL A 443 -20.29 -9.47 0.77
C VAL A 443 -19.40 -8.69 1.72
N TYR A 444 -20.00 -8.02 2.70
CA TYR A 444 -19.28 -7.34 3.78
C TYR A 444 -19.84 -7.69 5.14
N LYS A 445 -19.01 -7.49 6.17
CA LYS A 445 -19.33 -7.74 7.58
C LYS A 445 -19.76 -6.45 8.29
N MET A 446 -20.73 -6.57 9.18
CA MET A 446 -21.20 -5.49 10.06
C MET A 446 -21.42 -5.98 11.48
N ILE A 447 -21.27 -5.07 12.45
CA ILE A 447 -21.39 -5.35 13.88
C ILE A 447 -22.59 -4.56 14.44
N LEU A 448 -23.60 -5.28 14.92
CA LEU A 448 -24.71 -4.71 15.68
C LEU A 448 -24.35 -4.73 17.16
N SER A 449 -24.46 -3.58 17.82
CA SER A 449 -24.21 -3.37 19.25
C SER A 449 -25.43 -2.70 19.87
N ASN A 450 -26.40 -3.49 20.33
CA ASN A 450 -27.56 -2.97 21.06
C ASN A 450 -27.22 -2.50 22.46
#